data_AF-A0A8T5LXL0-F1
#
_entry.id   AF-A0A8T5LXL0-F1
#
_cell.length_a   1.000
_cell.length_b   1.000
_cell.length_c   1.000
_cell.angle_alpha   90.00
_cell.angle_beta   90.00
_cell.angle_gamma   90.00
#
_symmetry.space_group_name_H-M   'P 1'
#
loop_
_entity.id
_entity.type
_entity.pdbx_description
1 polymer ?
#
loop_
_entity_poly.entity_id
_entity_poly.type
_entity_poly.pdbx_seq_one_letter_code
_entity_poly.pdbx_strand_id
1 'polypeptide(L)'
;MKIKNTSSKMDQLTKELRYMKKIENDINERLYDLLVVHLVNHHEKVRKSGHNKDDFIALLEKAIANLRKGITTYNKIHFYRYILICCNAILVYDTKRQDIKDLKKELVEDYTASEHDSDDKIPLNYQINEVRLTYDASYLCYLIKRMIDLKEWDKALYCWHTVNLIEPDKEELDDYYKTIKSHIADSEIKEVDFGTPKDKILVLDSNVVISRIFYNVGDYKLGSKCRFDLEKLGNNNSFIITPSTIEEVKKHLDFQLISIRRFCRNQERFNYEEIESTLKKRFEKVIDKYSLKKDVKVEKEVISKIKEFYHKHLNKLEEIMLEKIRSKYVSHKLRKLAQRDSLMPEEGDMTLLAEVIELNKTSDKEVGILTEDKDFVEFVGGIEEEFGVRVYV
;
A
#
# COMPACT_ATOMS: atom_id res chain seq x y z
N MET A 1 -54.71 -1.60 18.48
CA MET A 1 -53.35 -2.19 18.31
C MET A 1 -52.47 -1.22 17.49
N LYS A 2 -51.94 -0.16 18.11
CA LYS A 2 -51.01 0.82 17.50
C LYS A 2 -50.19 1.51 18.62
N ILE A 3 -49.29 0.79 19.29
CA ILE A 3 -48.39 1.39 20.31
C ILE A 3 -46.92 0.94 20.15
N LYS A 4 -46.61 -0.07 19.32
CA LYS A 4 -45.22 -0.57 19.20
C LYS A 4 -44.26 0.26 18.33
N ASN A 5 -44.73 1.18 17.48
CA ASN A 5 -43.85 1.94 16.55
C ASN A 5 -43.27 3.26 17.10
N THR A 6 -43.85 3.84 18.15
CA THR A 6 -43.41 5.14 18.70
C THR A 6 -42.24 5.00 19.68
N SER A 7 -42.18 3.91 20.44
CA SER A 7 -41.10 3.64 21.40
C SER A 7 -39.75 3.38 20.72
N SER A 8 -39.74 2.67 19.59
CA SER A 8 -38.52 2.39 18.80
C SER A 8 -37.96 3.66 18.13
N LYS A 9 -38.80 4.53 17.58
CA LYS A 9 -38.36 5.80 16.97
C LYS A 9 -37.84 6.80 18.00
N MET A 10 -38.46 6.92 19.17
CA MET A 10 -37.96 7.78 20.26
C MET A 10 -36.61 7.29 20.80
N ASP A 11 -36.41 5.98 20.91
CA ASP A 11 -35.15 5.40 21.38
C ASP A 11 -34.01 5.59 20.36
N GLN A 12 -34.33 5.55 19.06
CA GLN A 12 -33.40 5.87 17.97
C GLN A 12 -33.01 7.36 17.95
N LEU A 13 -33.98 8.27 18.07
CA LEU A 13 -33.75 9.72 18.14
C LEU A 13 -32.87 10.09 19.36
N THR A 14 -33.12 9.45 20.51
CA THR A 14 -32.36 9.66 21.75
C THR A 14 -30.91 9.18 21.61
N LYS A 15 -30.68 8.10 20.85
CA LYS A 15 -29.33 7.61 20.53
C LYS A 15 -28.61 8.55 19.56
N GLU A 16 -29.27 9.02 18.50
CA GLU A 16 -28.70 9.97 17.54
C GLU A 16 -28.25 11.29 18.19
N LEU A 17 -29.08 11.86 19.08
CA LEU A 17 -28.73 13.06 19.85
C LEU A 17 -27.51 12.84 20.77
N ARG A 18 -27.37 11.66 21.38
CA ARG A 18 -26.18 11.31 22.18
C ARG A 18 -24.91 11.23 21.32
N TYR A 19 -25.00 10.80 20.08
CA TYR A 19 -23.86 10.75 19.17
C TYR A 19 -23.49 12.14 18.64
N MET A 20 -24.46 12.96 18.27
CA MET A 20 -24.23 14.37 17.93
C MET A 20 -23.51 15.10 19.06
N LYS A 21 -23.93 14.86 20.31
CA LYS A 21 -23.27 15.41 21.50
C LYS A 21 -21.84 14.88 21.70
N LYS A 22 -21.53 13.64 21.32
CA LYS A 22 -20.15 13.11 21.35
C LYS A 22 -19.27 13.81 20.34
N ILE A 23 -19.75 13.97 19.10
CA ILE A 23 -19.04 14.69 18.04
C ILE A 23 -18.82 16.14 18.45
N GLU A 24 -19.84 16.79 19.00
CA GLU A 24 -19.72 18.13 19.56
C GLU A 24 -18.67 18.21 20.68
N ASN A 25 -18.64 17.23 21.60
CA ASN A 25 -17.63 17.16 22.64
C ASN A 25 -16.22 16.95 22.07
N ASP A 26 -16.05 16.06 21.09
CA ASP A 26 -14.74 15.86 20.44
C ASP A 26 -14.23 17.14 19.79
N ILE A 27 -15.13 17.91 19.16
CA ILE A 27 -14.81 19.20 18.54
C ILE A 27 -14.44 20.23 19.60
N ASN A 28 -15.21 20.31 20.70
CA ASN A 28 -14.97 21.27 21.78
C ASN A 28 -13.68 20.95 22.56
N GLU A 29 -13.40 19.66 22.78
CA GLU A 29 -12.23 19.15 23.51
C GLU A 29 -11.00 18.94 22.62
N ARG A 30 -11.12 19.21 21.31
CA ARG A 30 -10.05 19.07 20.29
C ARG A 30 -9.52 17.64 20.15
N LEU A 31 -10.40 16.65 20.38
CA LEU A 31 -10.10 15.22 20.29
C LEU A 31 -10.28 14.72 18.85
N TYR A 32 -9.52 15.28 17.91
CA TYR A 32 -9.75 15.07 16.48
C TYR A 32 -9.53 13.63 15.99
N ASP A 33 -8.73 12.83 16.69
CA ASP A 33 -8.63 11.39 16.43
C ASP A 33 -9.92 10.64 16.78
N LEU A 34 -10.57 11.02 17.90
CA LEU A 34 -11.86 10.45 18.29
C LEU A 34 -12.99 10.97 17.40
N LEU A 35 -12.89 12.22 16.92
CA LEU A 35 -13.80 12.76 15.91
C LEU A 35 -13.82 11.88 14.66
N VAL A 36 -12.67 11.44 14.14
CA VAL A 36 -12.63 10.55 12.95
C VAL A 36 -13.39 9.25 13.22
N VAL A 37 -13.17 8.63 14.39
CA VAL A 37 -13.87 7.40 14.79
C VAL A 37 -15.38 7.62 14.90
N HIS A 38 -15.81 8.74 15.48
CA HIS A 38 -17.22 9.04 15.65
C HIS A 38 -17.92 9.49 14.36
N LEU A 39 -17.20 10.12 13.42
CA LEU A 39 -17.72 10.48 12.10
C LEU A 39 -18.08 9.25 11.27
N VAL A 40 -17.21 8.23 11.24
CA VAL A 40 -17.48 6.95 10.57
C VAL A 40 -18.74 6.29 11.15
N ASN A 41 -18.83 6.21 12.49
CA ASN A 41 -19.96 5.59 13.20
C ASN A 41 -21.29 6.37 13.06
N HIS A 42 -21.23 7.68 12.84
CA HIS A 42 -22.41 8.53 12.71
C HIS A 42 -22.91 8.61 11.26
N HIS A 43 -22.01 8.50 10.29
CA HIS A 43 -22.32 8.47 8.86
C HIS A 43 -23.32 7.35 8.51
N GLU A 44 -23.12 6.14 9.02
CA GLU A 44 -24.03 5.01 8.79
C GLU A 44 -25.45 5.21 9.34
N LYS A 45 -25.61 6.04 10.37
CA LYS A 45 -26.88 6.21 11.09
C LYS A 45 -27.70 7.37 10.50
N VAL A 46 -27.06 8.50 10.23
CA VAL A 46 -27.71 9.66 9.58
C VAL A 46 -28.12 9.32 8.15
N ARG A 47 -27.31 8.53 7.41
CA ARG A 47 -27.67 8.03 6.08
C ARG A 47 -28.94 7.17 6.09
N LYS A 48 -29.22 6.44 7.17
CA LYS A 48 -30.40 5.56 7.31
C LYS A 48 -31.66 6.29 7.80
N SER A 49 -31.54 7.38 8.56
CA SER A 49 -32.68 8.07 9.16
C SER A 49 -33.02 9.43 8.55
N GLY A 50 -32.08 10.09 7.86
CA GLY A 50 -32.27 11.42 7.24
C GLY A 50 -32.49 12.57 8.23
N HIS A 51 -32.52 12.30 9.53
CA HIS A 51 -32.72 13.30 10.58
C HIS A 51 -31.38 13.98 10.96
N ASN A 52 -31.43 15.28 11.26
CA ASN A 52 -30.31 16.10 11.77
C ASN A 52 -29.13 16.31 10.81
N LYS A 53 -29.33 16.17 9.50
CA LYS A 53 -28.30 16.45 8.47
C LYS A 53 -27.72 17.87 8.61
N ASP A 54 -28.57 18.87 8.73
CA ASP A 54 -28.13 20.27 8.74
C ASP A 54 -27.35 20.59 10.02
N ASP A 55 -27.79 20.06 11.17
CA ASP A 55 -27.07 20.17 12.44
C ASP A 55 -25.70 19.46 12.38
N PHE A 56 -25.62 18.31 11.71
CA PHE A 56 -24.38 17.57 11.51
C PHE A 56 -23.39 18.32 10.61
N ILE A 57 -23.87 18.92 9.52
CA ILE A 57 -23.07 19.80 8.65
C ILE A 57 -22.57 20.99 9.46
N ALA A 58 -23.42 21.64 10.25
CA ALA A 58 -23.03 22.77 11.09
C ALA A 58 -21.94 22.41 12.13
N LEU A 59 -22.01 21.21 12.73
CA LEU A 59 -20.95 20.72 13.61
C LEU A 59 -19.62 20.54 12.86
N LEU A 60 -19.66 19.97 11.66
CA LEU A 60 -18.46 19.78 10.84
C LEU A 60 -17.84 21.11 10.39
N GLU A 61 -18.66 22.09 10.03
CA GLU A 61 -18.20 23.44 9.70
C GLU A 61 -17.55 24.12 10.90
N LYS A 62 -18.12 23.95 12.10
CA LYS A 62 -17.51 24.41 13.36
C LYS A 62 -16.17 23.72 13.61
N ALA A 63 -16.07 22.41 13.34
CA ALA A 63 -14.82 21.66 13.43
C ALA A 63 -13.76 22.22 12.47
N ILE A 64 -14.11 22.47 11.21
CA ILE A 64 -13.23 23.07 10.20
C ILE A 64 -12.75 24.45 10.67
N ALA A 65 -13.65 25.30 11.15
CA ALA A 65 -13.29 26.62 11.65
C ALA A 65 -12.33 26.56 12.85
N ASN A 66 -12.56 25.63 13.78
CA ASN A 66 -11.68 25.42 14.94
C ASN A 66 -10.31 24.89 14.54
N LEU A 67 -10.27 23.91 13.63
CA LEU A 67 -9.03 23.37 13.08
C LEU A 67 -8.23 24.48 12.38
N ARG A 68 -8.85 25.25 11.47
CA ARG A 68 -8.16 26.36 10.76
C ARG A 68 -7.54 27.38 11.70
N LYS A 69 -8.21 27.72 12.81
CA LYS A 69 -7.68 28.65 13.83
C LYS A 69 -6.48 28.09 14.60
N GLY A 70 -6.37 26.77 14.74
CA GLY A 70 -5.30 26.11 15.46
C GLY A 70 -4.06 25.79 14.62
N ILE A 71 -4.07 26.18 13.34
CA ILE A 71 -2.98 25.89 12.41
C ILE A 71 -1.76 26.74 12.73
N THR A 72 -0.63 26.05 12.84
CA THR A 72 0.72 26.58 12.98
C THR A 72 1.60 25.88 11.95
N THR A 73 2.78 26.43 11.68
CA THR A 73 3.75 25.81 10.77
C THR A 73 4.04 24.35 11.09
N TYR A 74 4.03 23.98 12.38
CA TYR A 74 4.40 22.63 12.85
C TYR A 74 3.27 21.60 12.79
N ASN A 75 2.01 22.02 12.91
CA ASN A 75 0.84 21.12 12.96
C ASN A 75 -0.05 21.20 11.72
N LYS A 76 0.29 22.07 10.76
CA LYS A 76 -0.47 22.36 9.54
C LYS A 76 -0.93 21.11 8.80
N ILE A 77 0.00 20.20 8.52
CA ILE A 77 -0.28 18.95 7.81
C ILE A 77 -1.27 18.06 8.57
N HIS A 78 -1.05 17.93 9.88
CA HIS A 78 -1.90 17.12 10.74
C HIS A 78 -3.32 17.68 10.82
N PHE A 79 -3.47 19.00 10.84
CA PHE A 79 -4.76 19.68 10.90
C PHE A 79 -5.48 19.67 9.55
N TYR A 80 -4.73 19.81 8.44
CA TYR A 80 -5.26 19.68 7.07
C TYR A 80 -5.91 18.31 6.85
N ARG A 81 -5.31 17.24 7.40
CA ARG A 81 -5.92 15.91 7.36
C ARG A 81 -7.33 15.89 7.95
N TYR A 82 -7.53 16.44 9.16
CA TYR A 82 -8.85 16.45 9.79
C TYR A 82 -9.84 17.36 9.07
N ILE A 83 -9.36 18.49 8.53
CA ILE A 83 -10.20 19.39 7.72
C ILE A 83 -10.68 18.68 6.47
N LEU A 84 -9.81 17.96 5.75
CA LEU A 84 -10.20 17.19 4.56
C LEU A 84 -11.26 16.12 4.88
N ILE A 85 -11.14 15.44 6.03
CA ILE A 85 -12.14 14.46 6.48
C ILE A 85 -13.50 15.14 6.73
N CYS A 86 -13.51 16.31 7.37
CA CYS A 86 -14.73 17.08 7.60
C CYS A 86 -15.35 17.57 6.27
N CYS A 87 -14.53 18.07 5.34
CA CYS A 87 -14.97 18.49 4.00
C CYS A 87 -15.63 17.33 3.23
N ASN A 88 -15.00 16.16 3.25
CA ASN A 88 -15.56 14.97 2.60
C ASN A 88 -16.89 14.57 3.23
N ALA A 89 -16.97 14.53 4.57
CA ALA A 89 -18.20 14.20 5.27
C ALA A 89 -19.35 15.17 4.94
N ILE A 90 -19.08 16.47 4.82
CA ILE A 90 -20.08 17.46 4.36
C ILE A 90 -20.53 17.18 2.92
N LEU A 91 -19.58 16.95 2.01
CA LEU A 91 -19.85 16.77 0.59
C LEU A 91 -20.65 15.49 0.27
N VAL A 92 -20.64 14.47 1.15
CA VAL A 92 -21.54 13.32 0.99
C VAL A 92 -23.01 13.74 1.11
N TYR A 93 -23.32 14.72 1.95
CA TYR A 93 -24.68 15.18 2.18
C TYR A 93 -25.08 16.36 1.29
N ASP A 94 -24.14 17.23 0.91
CA ASP A 94 -24.40 18.39 0.08
C ASP A 94 -23.30 18.61 -0.98
N THR A 95 -23.47 17.95 -2.13
CA THR A 95 -22.52 17.99 -3.25
C THR A 95 -22.49 19.33 -3.99
N LYS A 96 -23.41 20.26 -3.70
CA LYS A 96 -23.48 21.58 -4.36
C LYS A 96 -22.59 22.63 -3.70
N ARG A 97 -21.99 22.32 -2.54
CA ARG A 97 -21.12 23.22 -1.76
C ARG A 97 -19.78 23.50 -2.45
N GLN A 98 -19.75 24.53 -3.29
CA GLN A 98 -18.55 24.93 -4.02
C GLN A 98 -17.46 25.47 -3.08
N ASP A 99 -17.85 26.16 -2.02
CA ASP A 99 -16.96 26.65 -0.97
C ASP A 99 -16.15 25.53 -0.29
N ILE A 100 -16.76 24.38 -0.03
CA ILE A 100 -16.09 23.21 0.55
C ILE A 100 -15.17 22.52 -0.48
N LYS A 101 -15.57 22.50 -1.76
CA LYS A 101 -14.72 21.98 -2.85
C LYS A 101 -13.49 22.86 -3.07
N ASP A 102 -13.67 24.18 -3.03
CA ASP A 102 -12.59 25.15 -3.19
C ASP A 102 -11.62 25.07 -2.00
N LEU A 103 -12.12 24.94 -0.76
CA LEU A 103 -11.29 24.69 0.40
C LEU A 103 -10.50 23.37 0.26
N LYS A 104 -11.15 22.29 -0.19
CA LYS A 104 -10.46 21.01 -0.43
C LYS A 104 -9.34 21.18 -1.47
N LYS A 105 -9.59 21.94 -2.53
CA LYS A 105 -8.60 22.22 -3.57
C LYS A 105 -7.43 23.05 -3.04
N GLU A 106 -7.70 24.14 -2.32
CA GLU A 106 -6.69 24.98 -1.65
C GLU A 106 -5.78 24.14 -0.75
N LEU A 107 -6.37 23.30 0.11
CA LEU A 107 -5.62 22.45 1.02
C LEU A 107 -4.75 21.44 0.28
N VAL A 108 -5.25 20.82 -0.79
CA VAL A 108 -4.49 19.88 -1.61
C VAL A 108 -3.34 20.58 -2.34
N GLU A 109 -3.59 21.76 -2.92
CA GLU A 109 -2.58 22.57 -3.60
C GLU A 109 -1.45 23.00 -2.65
N ASP A 110 -1.80 23.47 -1.46
CA ASP A 110 -0.84 23.83 -0.40
C ASP A 110 -0.10 22.59 0.16
N TYR A 111 -0.78 21.44 0.22
CA TYR A 111 -0.14 20.15 0.55
C TYR A 111 0.93 19.80 -0.49
N THR A 112 0.61 19.94 -1.79
CA THR A 112 1.52 19.67 -2.91
C THR A 112 2.62 20.71 -3.10
N ALA A 113 2.40 21.98 -2.76
CA ALA A 113 3.41 23.03 -2.87
C ALA A 113 4.47 22.94 -1.75
N SER A 114 4.15 22.26 -0.63
CA SER A 114 5.04 22.12 0.52
C SER A 114 6.15 21.05 0.35
N GLU A 115 6.39 20.56 -0.87
CA GLU A 115 7.48 19.64 -1.27
C GLU A 115 8.87 20.29 -1.24
N HIS A 116 8.98 21.61 -1.22
CA HIS A 116 10.26 22.31 -1.39
C HIS A 116 10.91 22.84 -0.11
N ASP A 117 10.28 22.71 1.06
CA ASP A 117 10.87 23.19 2.32
C ASP A 117 10.63 22.22 3.49
N SER A 118 11.74 21.85 4.14
CA SER A 118 11.93 21.12 5.40
C SER A 118 12.03 19.58 5.39
N ASP A 119 13.21 19.14 5.85
CA ASP A 119 13.82 17.80 5.95
C ASP A 119 13.12 16.75 6.86
N ASP A 120 11.86 16.91 7.25
CA ASP A 120 11.22 15.98 8.20
C ASP A 120 9.77 15.61 7.79
N LYS A 121 9.57 15.13 6.56
CA LYS A 121 8.26 14.63 6.11
C LYS A 121 8.31 13.21 5.55
N ILE A 122 7.32 12.41 5.97
CA ILE A 122 6.94 11.15 5.30
C ILE A 122 6.73 11.50 3.81
N PRO A 123 7.31 10.74 2.85
CA PRO A 123 7.31 11.12 1.45
C PRO A 123 5.90 11.44 0.95
N LEU A 124 5.75 12.53 0.19
CA LEU A 124 4.45 13.02 -0.27
C LEU A 124 3.70 11.95 -1.06
N ASN A 125 4.38 11.04 -1.75
CA ASN A 125 3.75 9.91 -2.46
C ASN A 125 3.00 8.94 -1.52
N TYR A 126 3.49 8.74 -0.30
CA TYR A 126 2.81 7.92 0.72
C TYR A 126 1.62 8.64 1.34
N GLN A 127 1.70 9.96 1.49
CA GLN A 127 0.63 10.79 2.05
C GLN A 127 -0.43 11.17 1.01
N ILE A 128 -0.05 11.36 -0.26
CA ILE A 128 -0.93 11.57 -1.42
C ILE A 128 -1.62 10.28 -1.82
N ASN A 129 -1.01 9.10 -1.64
CA ASN A 129 -1.74 7.85 -1.76
C ASN A 129 -2.73 7.67 -0.60
N GLU A 130 -2.38 8.04 0.64
CA GLU A 130 -3.35 8.08 1.76
C GLU A 130 -4.44 9.17 1.58
N VAL A 131 -4.16 10.28 0.89
CA VAL A 131 -5.11 11.37 0.56
C VAL A 131 -5.91 11.09 -0.71
N ARG A 132 -5.39 10.37 -1.71
CA ARG A 132 -6.19 9.80 -2.82
C ARG A 132 -7.12 8.71 -2.30
N LEU A 133 -6.70 8.03 -1.25
CA LEU A 133 -7.50 7.14 -0.42
C LEU A 133 -8.32 7.89 0.66
N THR A 134 -8.52 9.21 0.61
CA THR A 134 -9.51 9.88 1.50
C THR A 134 -10.96 9.68 1.01
N TYR A 135 -11.33 8.40 0.91
CA TYR A 135 -12.64 7.77 1.07
C TYR A 135 -13.88 8.55 0.63
N ASP A 136 -14.18 8.49 -0.66
CA ASP A 136 -15.56 8.34 -1.10
C ASP A 136 -15.75 6.89 -1.55
N ALA A 137 -16.16 6.02 -0.62
CA ALA A 137 -16.50 4.65 -0.94
C ALA A 137 -17.62 4.58 -2.00
N SER A 138 -18.43 5.62 -2.16
CA SER A 138 -19.44 5.70 -3.23
C SER A 138 -18.79 5.95 -4.59
N TYR A 139 -17.75 6.78 -4.65
CA TYR A 139 -16.93 6.93 -5.86
C TYR A 139 -16.18 5.65 -6.22
N LEU A 140 -15.58 4.97 -5.23
CA LEU A 140 -14.94 3.67 -5.47
C LEU A 140 -15.97 2.61 -5.92
N CYS A 141 -17.18 2.58 -5.36
CA CYS A 141 -18.25 1.71 -5.87
C CYS A 141 -18.67 2.06 -7.30
N TYR A 142 -18.77 3.34 -7.63
CA TYR A 142 -18.97 3.78 -9.00
C TYR A 142 -17.86 3.28 -9.93
N LEU A 143 -16.60 3.32 -9.48
CA LEU A 143 -15.47 2.76 -10.24
C LEU A 143 -15.57 1.25 -10.40
N ILE A 144 -15.94 0.49 -9.35
CA ILE A 144 -16.16 -0.95 -9.45
C ILE A 144 -17.17 -1.24 -10.56
N LYS A 145 -18.34 -0.58 -10.53
CA LYS A 145 -19.38 -0.75 -11.55
C LYS A 145 -18.86 -0.40 -12.95
N ARG A 146 -18.19 0.73 -13.10
CA ARG A 146 -17.62 1.16 -14.38
C ARG A 146 -16.57 0.17 -14.91
N MET A 147 -15.72 -0.36 -14.04
CA MET A 147 -14.68 -1.33 -14.41
C MET A 147 -15.31 -2.68 -14.79
N ILE A 148 -16.38 -3.11 -14.12
CA ILE A 148 -17.20 -4.26 -14.54
C ILE A 148 -17.77 -4.02 -15.94
N ASP A 149 -18.36 -2.85 -16.20
CA ASP A 149 -18.92 -2.50 -17.51
C ASP A 149 -17.84 -2.51 -18.62
N LEU A 150 -16.62 -2.09 -18.29
CA LEU A 150 -15.46 -2.09 -19.18
C LEU A 150 -14.72 -3.44 -19.23
N LYS A 151 -15.12 -4.43 -18.44
CA LYS A 151 -14.46 -5.73 -18.28
C LYS A 151 -13.00 -5.64 -17.80
N GLU A 152 -12.68 -4.61 -17.02
CA GLU A 152 -11.39 -4.43 -16.34
C GLU A 152 -11.41 -5.13 -14.98
N TRP A 153 -11.39 -6.47 -14.99
CA TRP A 153 -11.66 -7.31 -13.82
C TRP A 153 -10.65 -7.15 -12.68
N ASP A 154 -9.37 -7.00 -13.01
CA ASP A 154 -8.27 -6.79 -12.07
C ASP A 154 -8.46 -5.48 -11.28
N LYS A 155 -8.81 -4.39 -11.99
CA LYS A 155 -9.09 -3.08 -11.40
C LYS A 155 -10.38 -3.10 -10.58
N ALA A 156 -11.43 -3.75 -11.10
CA ALA A 156 -12.69 -3.91 -10.39
C ALA A 156 -12.49 -4.65 -9.06
N LEU A 157 -11.71 -5.74 -9.07
CA LEU A 157 -11.39 -6.53 -7.88
C LEU A 157 -10.52 -5.75 -6.89
N TYR A 158 -9.52 -5.01 -7.38
CA TYR A 158 -8.72 -4.11 -6.57
C TYR A 158 -9.57 -3.05 -5.85
N CYS A 159 -10.43 -2.35 -6.59
CA CYS A 159 -11.35 -1.37 -6.03
C CYS A 159 -12.31 -2.02 -5.04
N TRP A 160 -12.80 -3.22 -5.33
CA TRP A 160 -13.64 -3.99 -4.42
C TRP A 160 -12.94 -4.27 -3.09
N HIS A 161 -11.71 -4.80 -3.10
CA HIS A 161 -10.94 -5.03 -1.86
C HIS A 161 -10.72 -3.74 -1.09
N THR A 162 -10.46 -2.64 -1.79
CA THR A 162 -10.29 -1.34 -1.17
C THR A 162 -11.58 -0.95 -0.44
N VAL A 163 -12.74 -0.98 -1.10
CA VAL A 163 -14.02 -0.65 -0.47
C VAL A 163 -14.36 -1.61 0.66
N ASN A 164 -14.18 -2.92 0.48
CA ASN A 164 -14.47 -3.93 1.51
C ASN A 164 -13.62 -3.74 2.78
N LEU A 165 -12.42 -3.18 2.67
CA LEU A 165 -11.60 -2.83 3.85
C LEU A 165 -12.09 -1.58 4.58
N ILE A 166 -12.86 -0.71 3.92
CA ILE A 166 -13.32 0.59 4.44
C ILE A 166 -14.77 0.51 4.93
N GLU A 167 -15.66 -0.04 4.09
CA GLU A 167 -17.11 -0.17 4.29
C GLU A 167 -17.56 -1.59 3.88
N PRO A 168 -17.25 -2.64 4.66
CA PRO A 168 -17.61 -4.03 4.33
C PRO A 168 -19.13 -4.26 4.23
N ASP A 169 -19.94 -3.50 4.97
CA ASP A 169 -21.39 -3.69 5.07
C ASP A 169 -22.20 -3.02 3.93
N LYS A 170 -21.55 -2.69 2.81
CA LYS A 170 -22.21 -1.99 1.70
C LYS A 170 -23.04 -2.97 0.87
N GLU A 171 -24.34 -2.67 0.75
CA GLU A 171 -25.36 -3.58 0.20
C GLU A 171 -25.00 -4.20 -1.17
N GLU A 172 -24.28 -3.47 -2.03
CA GLU A 172 -23.95 -3.89 -3.40
C GLU A 172 -22.62 -4.67 -3.51
N LEU A 173 -21.79 -4.70 -2.46
CA LEU A 173 -20.43 -5.27 -2.53
C LEU A 173 -20.43 -6.77 -2.85
N ASP A 174 -21.31 -7.54 -2.21
CA ASP A 174 -21.38 -8.98 -2.42
C ASP A 174 -21.74 -9.34 -3.87
N ASP A 175 -22.64 -8.56 -4.47
CA ASP A 175 -23.09 -8.78 -5.85
C ASP A 175 -22.00 -8.37 -6.84
N TYR A 176 -21.27 -7.27 -6.58
CA TYR A 176 -20.09 -6.91 -7.37
C TYR A 176 -19.02 -8.00 -7.27
N TYR A 177 -18.74 -8.53 -6.08
CA TYR A 177 -17.74 -9.59 -5.91
C TYR A 177 -18.10 -10.83 -6.71
N LYS A 178 -19.35 -11.32 -6.58
CA LYS A 178 -19.84 -12.47 -7.34
C LYS A 178 -19.71 -12.25 -8.85
N THR A 179 -20.07 -11.06 -9.32
CA THR A 179 -19.98 -10.69 -10.75
C THR A 179 -18.54 -10.69 -11.22
N ILE A 180 -17.62 -10.09 -10.44
CA ILE A 180 -16.18 -10.07 -10.78
C ILE A 180 -15.64 -11.50 -10.82
N LYS A 181 -15.86 -12.29 -9.76
CA LYS A 181 -15.35 -13.66 -9.64
C LYS A 181 -15.88 -14.60 -10.70
N SER A 182 -17.12 -14.44 -11.17
CA SER A 182 -17.67 -15.28 -12.25
C SER A 182 -17.00 -15.06 -13.62
N HIS A 183 -16.20 -13.99 -13.77
CA HIS A 183 -15.49 -13.66 -15.01
C HIS A 183 -13.97 -13.84 -14.91
N ILE A 184 -13.46 -14.20 -13.74
CA ILE A 184 -12.06 -14.52 -13.54
C ILE A 184 -11.90 -16.03 -13.65
N ALA A 185 -11.10 -16.47 -14.63
CA ALA A 185 -10.82 -17.89 -14.81
C ALA A 185 -9.95 -18.43 -13.67
N ASP A 186 -10.27 -19.65 -13.22
CA ASP A 186 -9.35 -20.46 -12.44
C ASP A 186 -8.33 -21.08 -13.39
N SER A 187 -7.13 -20.52 -13.38
CA SER A 187 -5.99 -21.06 -14.13
C SER A 187 -5.12 -21.86 -13.19
N GLU A 188 -4.96 -23.16 -13.46
CA GLU A 188 -4.02 -24.01 -12.73
C GLU A 188 -2.60 -23.45 -12.88
N ILE A 189 -1.88 -23.42 -11.76
CA ILE A 189 -0.46 -23.09 -11.76
C ILE A 189 0.30 -24.39 -11.59
N LYS A 190 1.21 -24.64 -12.53
CA LYS A 190 2.04 -25.81 -12.50
C LYS A 190 3.01 -25.74 -11.32
N GLU A 191 2.92 -26.73 -10.44
CA GLU A 191 3.93 -26.92 -9.41
C GLU A 191 5.20 -27.51 -10.04
N VAL A 192 6.34 -26.91 -9.76
CA VAL A 192 7.65 -27.38 -10.19
C VAL A 192 8.58 -27.40 -8.98
N ASP A 193 9.44 -28.42 -8.90
CA ASP A 193 10.44 -28.53 -7.86
C ASP A 193 11.52 -27.44 -8.04
N PHE A 194 11.87 -26.77 -6.93
CA PHE A 194 12.89 -25.72 -6.89
C PHE A 194 14.28 -26.24 -7.26
N GLY A 195 14.54 -27.54 -7.02
CA GLY A 195 15.84 -28.16 -7.22
C GLY A 195 16.95 -27.47 -6.40
N THR A 196 18.21 -27.74 -6.76
CA THR A 196 19.36 -26.99 -6.21
C THR A 196 20.16 -26.41 -7.36
N PRO A 197 20.38 -25.07 -7.40
CA PRO A 197 21.09 -24.46 -8.51
C PRO A 197 22.56 -24.88 -8.52
N LYS A 198 23.05 -25.28 -9.69
CA LYS A 198 24.45 -25.64 -9.93
C LYS A 198 24.91 -25.12 -11.28
N ASP A 199 26.05 -24.44 -11.29
CA ASP A 199 26.65 -23.80 -12.46
C ASP A 199 25.71 -22.80 -13.15
N LYS A 200 24.96 -22.04 -12.34
CA LYS A 200 23.99 -21.03 -12.79
C LYS A 200 24.45 -19.62 -12.48
N ILE A 201 23.83 -18.67 -13.16
CA ILE A 201 23.85 -17.27 -12.77
C ILE A 201 22.54 -16.99 -12.01
N LEU A 202 22.66 -16.55 -10.75
CA LEU A 202 21.54 -16.29 -9.86
C LEU A 202 21.41 -14.78 -9.64
N VAL A 203 20.31 -14.22 -10.15
CA VAL A 203 19.93 -12.84 -9.91
C VAL A 203 19.27 -12.76 -8.53
N LEU A 204 19.80 -11.89 -7.68
CA LEU A 204 19.30 -11.73 -6.31
C LEU A 204 18.14 -10.75 -6.28
N ASP A 205 17.02 -11.16 -5.69
CA ASP A 205 15.90 -10.28 -5.34
C ASP A 205 16.31 -9.26 -4.24
N SER A 206 15.66 -8.09 -4.26
CA SER A 206 15.77 -7.00 -3.29
C SER A 206 15.70 -7.50 -1.85
N ASN A 207 14.77 -8.41 -1.52
CA ASN A 207 14.63 -8.94 -0.15
C ASN A 207 15.86 -9.77 0.30
N VAL A 208 16.47 -10.51 -0.62
CA VAL A 208 17.70 -11.28 -0.36
C VAL A 208 18.88 -10.34 -0.12
N VAL A 209 18.99 -9.29 -0.93
CA VAL A 209 20.03 -8.25 -0.81
C VAL A 209 19.86 -7.44 0.49
N ILE A 210 18.64 -7.01 0.80
CA ILE A 210 18.29 -6.30 2.04
C ILE A 210 18.70 -7.14 3.25
N SER A 211 18.32 -8.43 3.27
CA SER A 211 18.67 -9.33 4.37
C SER A 211 20.18 -9.49 4.58
N ARG A 212 20.98 -9.35 3.50
CA ARG A 212 22.45 -9.37 3.57
C ARG A 212 23.05 -8.06 4.11
N ILE A 213 22.40 -6.93 3.87
CA ILE A 213 22.85 -5.62 4.35
C ILE A 213 22.44 -5.40 5.82
N PHE A 214 21.18 -5.72 6.13
CA PHE A 214 20.48 -5.40 7.38
C PHE A 214 20.63 -6.44 8.50
N TYR A 215 21.72 -7.23 8.50
CA TYR A 215 22.06 -8.01 9.68
C TYR A 215 22.52 -7.11 10.84
N ASN A 216 22.56 -7.65 12.06
CA ASN A 216 22.88 -6.90 13.28
C ASN A 216 24.10 -5.98 13.14
N VAL A 217 24.01 -4.79 13.73
CA VAL A 217 25.10 -3.83 13.86
C VAL A 217 25.38 -3.64 15.36
N GLY A 218 26.44 -4.29 15.85
CA GLY A 218 26.67 -4.43 17.29
C GLY A 218 25.46 -5.09 17.95
N ASP A 219 24.93 -4.45 18.99
CA ASP A 219 23.73 -4.90 19.72
C ASP A 219 22.40 -4.50 19.03
N TYR A 220 22.45 -3.68 17.97
CA TYR A 220 21.27 -3.23 17.26
C TYR A 220 20.79 -4.29 16.26
N LYS A 221 19.62 -4.86 16.52
CA LYS A 221 19.00 -5.91 15.69
C LYS A 221 18.05 -5.28 14.67
N LEU A 222 18.37 -5.45 13.39
CA LEU A 222 17.70 -4.77 12.27
C LEU A 222 16.77 -5.67 11.44
N GLY A 223 16.95 -6.99 11.49
CA GLY A 223 16.15 -7.87 10.64
C GLY A 223 16.31 -9.35 10.96
N SER A 224 15.53 -10.16 10.24
CA SER A 224 15.67 -11.61 10.18
C SER A 224 16.91 -11.99 9.39
N LYS A 225 17.55 -13.10 9.79
CA LYS A 225 18.65 -13.68 9.03
C LYS A 225 18.10 -14.18 7.68
N CYS A 226 18.78 -13.86 6.58
CA CYS A 226 18.49 -14.44 5.25
C CYS A 226 18.47 -15.98 5.35
N ARG A 227 17.49 -16.63 4.72
CA ARG A 227 17.46 -18.11 4.70
C ARG A 227 18.57 -18.68 3.83
N PHE A 228 18.97 -17.94 2.80
CA PHE A 228 20.02 -18.35 1.88
C PHE A 228 21.41 -18.18 2.46
N ASP A 229 22.19 -19.26 2.41
CA ASP A 229 23.64 -19.21 2.57
C ASP A 229 24.29 -18.90 1.22
N LEU A 230 24.43 -17.60 0.93
CA LEU A 230 25.04 -17.13 -0.31
C LEU A 230 26.51 -17.56 -0.44
N GLU A 231 27.23 -17.79 0.66
CA GLU A 231 28.63 -18.24 0.61
C GLU A 231 28.68 -19.69 0.13
N LYS A 232 27.84 -20.56 0.68
CA LYS A 232 27.72 -21.95 0.24
C LYS A 232 27.21 -22.06 -1.20
N LEU A 233 26.17 -21.30 -1.56
CA LEU A 233 25.59 -21.31 -2.91
C LEU A 233 26.57 -20.73 -3.96
N GLY A 234 27.37 -19.74 -3.57
CA GLY A 234 28.36 -19.08 -4.44
C GLY A 234 29.55 -19.96 -4.84
N ASN A 235 29.78 -21.09 -4.15
CA ASN A 235 30.84 -22.03 -4.53
C ASN A 235 30.61 -22.68 -5.90
N ASN A 236 29.34 -22.77 -6.33
CA ASN A 236 28.96 -23.43 -7.58
C ASN A 236 28.17 -22.50 -8.53
N ASN A 237 27.88 -21.26 -8.11
CA ASN A 237 27.02 -20.34 -8.85
C ASN A 237 27.61 -18.93 -8.83
N SER A 238 27.25 -18.13 -9.83
CA SER A 238 27.59 -16.70 -9.86
C SER A 238 26.37 -15.89 -9.44
N PHE A 239 26.58 -14.81 -8.68
CA PHE A 239 25.49 -13.91 -8.29
C PHE A 239 25.58 -12.60 -9.03
N ILE A 240 24.42 -12.05 -9.36
CA ILE A 240 24.27 -10.70 -9.90
C ILE A 240 23.10 -9.97 -9.26
N ILE A 241 23.22 -8.64 -9.21
CA ILE A 241 22.18 -7.71 -8.79
C ILE A 241 21.92 -6.78 -9.97
N THR A 242 20.66 -6.69 -10.40
CA THR A 242 20.27 -5.85 -11.53
C THR A 242 20.06 -4.40 -11.10
N PRO A 243 20.12 -3.43 -12.04
CA PRO A 243 19.93 -2.01 -11.72
C PRO A 243 18.63 -1.70 -10.95
N SER A 244 17.51 -2.34 -11.31
CA SER A 244 16.24 -2.14 -10.62
C SER A 244 16.30 -2.55 -9.14
N THR A 245 16.89 -3.71 -8.84
CA THR A 245 17.12 -4.18 -7.47
C THR A 245 18.04 -3.24 -6.70
N ILE A 246 19.10 -2.71 -7.32
CA ILE A 246 19.99 -1.73 -6.67
C ILE A 246 19.20 -0.49 -6.23
N GLU A 247 18.37 0.06 -7.13
CA GLU A 247 17.57 1.24 -6.85
C GLU A 247 16.56 0.99 -5.72
N GLU A 248 15.88 -0.17 -5.74
CA GLU A 248 14.92 -0.55 -4.71
C GLU A 248 15.60 -0.73 -3.34
N VAL A 249 16.71 -1.45 -3.29
CA VAL A 249 17.50 -1.65 -2.07
C VAL A 249 18.00 -0.31 -1.52
N LYS A 250 18.41 0.62 -2.39
CA LYS A 250 18.84 1.97 -1.98
C LYS A 250 17.68 2.75 -1.37
N LYS A 251 16.50 2.77 -2.02
CA LYS A 251 15.29 3.40 -1.47
C LYS A 251 14.90 2.79 -0.12
N HIS A 252 14.98 1.47 0.01
CA HIS A 252 14.74 0.78 1.28
C HIS A 252 15.77 1.18 2.34
N LEU A 253 17.04 1.30 1.97
CA LEU A 253 18.11 1.73 2.86
C LEU A 253 17.86 3.12 3.43
N ASP A 254 17.60 4.08 2.54
CA ASP A 254 17.32 5.47 2.92
C ASP A 254 16.08 5.54 3.83
N PHE A 255 15.03 4.76 3.54
CA PHE A 255 13.83 4.67 4.37
C PHE A 255 14.11 4.10 5.77
N GLN A 256 14.88 3.02 5.87
CA GLN A 256 15.22 2.42 7.15
C GLN A 256 16.08 3.35 8.00
N LEU A 257 17.04 4.07 7.40
CA LEU A 257 17.89 5.02 8.10
C LEU A 257 17.08 6.11 8.82
N ILE A 258 15.98 6.59 8.25
CA ILE A 258 15.06 7.53 8.91
C ILE A 258 14.49 6.91 10.21
N SER A 259 14.03 5.67 10.14
CA SER A 259 13.45 4.95 11.29
C SER A 259 14.50 4.69 12.37
N ILE A 260 15.71 4.30 11.97
CA ILE A 260 16.84 4.08 12.87
C ILE A 260 17.24 5.38 13.56
N ARG A 261 17.36 6.49 12.82
CA ARG A 261 17.69 7.82 13.37
C ARG A 261 16.71 8.21 14.47
N ARG A 262 15.41 8.04 14.23
CA ARG A 262 14.36 8.32 15.21
C ARG A 262 14.47 7.40 16.43
N PHE A 263 14.80 6.13 16.24
CA PHE A 263 14.99 5.19 17.33
C PHE A 263 16.20 5.56 18.20
N CYS A 264 17.37 5.85 17.60
CA CYS A 264 18.57 6.24 18.33
C CYS A 264 18.40 7.56 19.10
N ARG A 265 17.63 8.53 18.56
CA ARG A 265 17.26 9.76 19.30
C ARG A 265 16.56 9.46 20.64
N ASN A 266 15.82 8.35 20.73
CA ASN A 266 15.09 7.94 21.93
C ASN A 266 15.85 6.92 22.80
N GLN A 267 17.04 6.48 22.36
CA GLN A 267 17.80 5.39 22.96
C GLN A 267 19.30 5.71 22.89
N GLU A 268 19.79 6.48 23.86
CA GLU A 268 21.17 7.00 23.91
C GLU A 268 22.26 5.93 23.81
N ARG A 269 21.95 4.67 24.11
CA ARG A 269 22.89 3.54 23.97
C ARG A 269 23.27 3.20 22.52
N PHE A 270 22.54 3.70 21.52
CA PHE A 270 22.81 3.42 20.11
C PHE A 270 23.31 4.66 19.38
N ASN A 271 24.43 4.52 18.66
CA ASN A 271 25.01 5.58 17.84
C ASN A 271 24.47 5.50 16.41
N TYR A 272 23.72 6.51 15.98
CA TYR A 272 23.11 6.55 14.65
C TYR A 272 24.18 6.61 13.54
N GLU A 273 25.19 7.45 13.71
CA GLU A 273 26.25 7.69 12.72
C GLU A 273 27.07 6.41 12.48
N GLU A 274 27.33 5.61 13.52
CA GLU A 274 28.00 4.32 13.42
C GLU A 274 27.15 3.30 12.64
N ILE A 275 25.85 3.22 12.96
CA ILE A 275 24.93 2.31 12.28
C ILE A 275 24.80 2.69 10.80
N GLU A 276 24.60 3.98 10.52
CA GLU A 276 24.51 4.51 9.16
C GLU A 276 25.77 4.21 8.35
N SER A 277 26.95 4.52 8.89
CA SER A 277 28.23 4.25 8.21
C SER A 277 28.41 2.77 7.92
N THR A 278 28.04 1.91 8.87
CA THR A 278 28.14 0.45 8.70
C THR A 278 27.22 -0.05 7.60
N LEU A 279 25.96 0.37 7.59
CA LEU A 279 24.99 -0.06 6.57
C LEU A 279 25.37 0.45 5.17
N LYS A 280 25.79 1.71 5.05
CA LYS A 280 26.27 2.27 3.77
C LYS A 280 27.48 1.52 3.23
N LYS A 281 28.50 1.26 4.07
CA LYS A 281 29.67 0.45 3.68
C LYS A 281 29.30 -0.97 3.26
N ARG A 282 28.30 -1.59 3.91
CA ARG A 282 27.82 -2.93 3.53
C ARG A 282 27.11 -2.90 2.19
N PHE A 283 26.24 -1.91 1.97
CA PHE A 283 25.58 -1.68 0.69
C PHE A 283 26.62 -1.54 -0.41
N GLU A 284 27.56 -0.59 -0.30
CA GLU A 284 28.65 -0.39 -1.28
C GLU A 284 29.40 -1.70 -1.59
N LYS A 285 29.84 -2.44 -0.57
CA LYS A 285 30.54 -3.72 -0.75
C LYS A 285 29.71 -4.77 -1.50
N VAL A 286 28.40 -4.84 -1.23
CA VAL A 286 27.50 -5.80 -1.88
C VAL A 286 27.30 -5.42 -3.35
N ILE A 287 27.10 -4.13 -3.62
CA ILE A 287 26.92 -3.61 -4.98
C ILE A 287 28.22 -3.75 -5.78
N ASP A 288 29.37 -3.39 -5.22
CA ASP A 288 30.67 -3.55 -5.90
C ASP A 288 30.96 -5.01 -6.28
N LYS A 289 30.52 -5.95 -5.43
CA LYS A 289 30.77 -7.38 -5.63
C LYS A 289 29.83 -8.02 -6.65
N TYR A 290 28.55 -7.66 -6.64
CA TYR A 290 27.52 -8.38 -7.38
C TYR A 290 26.77 -7.53 -8.42
N SER A 291 27.00 -6.23 -8.50
CA SER A 291 26.34 -5.40 -9.51
C SER A 291 26.64 -5.91 -10.92
N LEU A 292 25.59 -5.96 -11.73
CA LEU A 292 25.75 -6.19 -13.13
C LEU A 292 26.44 -4.98 -13.76
N LYS A 293 27.61 -5.19 -14.35
CA LYS A 293 28.43 -4.12 -14.96
C LYS A 293 27.95 -3.65 -16.33
N LYS A 294 26.94 -4.32 -16.90
CA LYS A 294 26.40 -4.06 -18.22
C LYS A 294 24.93 -3.68 -18.08
N ASP A 295 24.52 -2.63 -18.76
CA ASP A 295 23.11 -2.23 -18.80
C ASP A 295 22.26 -3.32 -19.47
N VAL A 296 21.18 -3.69 -18.80
CA VAL A 296 20.11 -4.53 -19.37
C VAL A 296 19.04 -3.59 -19.88
N LYS A 297 18.84 -3.58 -21.20
CA LYS A 297 17.73 -2.84 -21.79
C LYS A 297 16.50 -3.72 -21.79
N VAL A 298 15.52 -3.38 -20.96
CA VAL A 298 14.22 -4.04 -20.94
C VAL A 298 13.33 -3.44 -22.01
N GLU A 299 12.87 -4.28 -22.94
CA GLU A 299 11.88 -3.90 -23.95
C GLU A 299 10.48 -3.81 -23.32
N LYS A 300 9.66 -2.83 -23.76
CA LYS A 300 8.31 -2.61 -23.21
C LYS A 300 7.39 -3.79 -23.46
N GLU A 301 7.65 -4.51 -24.54
CA GLU A 301 6.96 -5.71 -24.98
C GLU A 301 7.12 -6.84 -23.95
N VAL A 302 8.28 -6.96 -23.28
CA VAL A 302 8.50 -7.98 -22.25
C VAL A 302 7.67 -7.70 -21.00
N ILE A 303 7.67 -6.45 -20.52
CA ILE A 303 6.82 -6.06 -19.39
C ILE A 303 5.35 -6.29 -19.71
N SER A 304 4.92 -6.00 -20.94
CA SER A 304 3.54 -6.23 -21.37
C SER A 304 3.18 -7.72 -21.33
N LYS A 305 4.07 -8.60 -21.82
CA LYS A 305 3.87 -10.06 -21.72
C LYS A 305 3.85 -10.57 -20.28
N ILE A 306 4.68 -10.03 -19.40
CA ILE A 306 4.65 -10.36 -17.96
C ILE A 306 3.30 -9.98 -17.35
N LYS A 307 2.78 -8.79 -17.67
CA LYS A 307 1.45 -8.36 -17.22
C LYS A 307 0.35 -9.29 -17.73
N GLU A 308 0.40 -9.68 -19.01
CA GLU A 308 -0.55 -10.62 -19.62
C GLU A 308 -0.49 -12.00 -18.95
N PHE A 309 0.70 -12.49 -18.62
CA PHE A 309 0.88 -13.73 -17.85
C PHE A 309 0.15 -13.63 -16.50
N TYR A 310 0.46 -12.63 -15.68
CA TYR A 310 -0.16 -12.47 -14.37
C TYR A 310 -1.69 -12.22 -14.44
N HIS A 311 -2.17 -11.53 -15.48
CA HIS A 311 -3.60 -11.34 -15.71
C HIS A 311 -4.39 -12.64 -15.90
N LYS A 312 -3.74 -13.73 -16.34
CA LYS A 312 -4.40 -15.04 -16.45
C LYS A 312 -4.66 -15.69 -15.09
N HIS A 313 -4.06 -15.18 -14.01
CA HIS A 313 -4.05 -15.80 -12.68
C HIS A 313 -4.55 -14.86 -11.56
N LEU A 314 -5.54 -14.00 -11.85
CA LEU A 314 -6.05 -13.01 -10.88
C LEU A 314 -6.54 -13.63 -9.57
N ASN A 315 -7.12 -14.84 -9.58
CA ASN A 315 -7.57 -15.53 -8.36
C ASN A 315 -6.39 -15.81 -7.42
N LYS A 316 -5.26 -16.28 -7.96
CA LYS A 316 -4.06 -16.53 -7.16
C LYS A 316 -3.43 -15.23 -6.65
N LEU A 317 -3.41 -14.19 -7.49
CA LEU A 317 -2.91 -12.87 -7.08
C LEU A 317 -3.74 -12.26 -5.95
N GLU A 318 -5.06 -12.43 -5.98
CA GLU A 318 -5.95 -12.06 -4.89
C GLU A 318 -5.59 -12.81 -3.60
N GLU A 319 -5.39 -14.13 -3.65
CA GLU A 319 -4.97 -14.94 -2.49
C GLU A 319 -3.66 -14.43 -1.88
N ILE A 320 -2.62 -14.26 -2.70
CA ILE A 320 -1.31 -13.75 -2.27
C ILE A 320 -1.45 -12.37 -1.62
N MET A 321 -2.22 -11.48 -2.24
CA MET A 321 -2.48 -10.14 -1.72
C MET A 321 -3.18 -10.21 -0.35
N LEU A 322 -4.25 -11.00 -0.24
CA LEU A 322 -5.01 -11.18 1.00
C LEU A 322 -4.14 -11.73 2.12
N GLU A 323 -3.25 -12.68 1.83
CA GLU A 323 -2.26 -13.18 2.79
C GLU A 323 -1.26 -12.09 3.22
N LYS A 324 -0.74 -11.30 2.28
CA LYS A 324 0.18 -10.19 2.55
C LYS A 324 -0.47 -9.11 3.45
N ILE A 325 -1.80 -9.00 3.50
CA ILE A 325 -2.52 -8.00 4.32
C ILE A 325 -3.26 -8.53 5.55
N ARG A 326 -3.50 -9.85 5.68
CA ARG A 326 -4.40 -10.47 6.68
C ARG A 326 -4.19 -9.95 8.12
N SER A 327 -2.96 -9.91 8.59
CA SER A 327 -2.61 -9.57 9.98
C SER A 327 -2.19 -8.11 10.20
N LYS A 328 -2.46 -7.23 9.24
CA LYS A 328 -2.07 -5.81 9.29
C LYS A 328 -3.23 -4.92 9.75
N TYR A 329 -2.95 -3.76 10.31
CA TYR A 329 -3.95 -2.72 10.56
C TYR A 329 -4.51 -2.19 9.23
N VAL A 330 -5.76 -1.71 9.20
CA VAL A 330 -6.45 -1.25 7.97
C VAL A 330 -5.61 -0.25 7.17
N SER A 331 -4.98 0.74 7.84
CA SER A 331 -4.08 1.70 7.19
C SER A 331 -2.89 1.03 6.47
N HIS A 332 -2.31 0.00 7.08
CA HIS A 332 -1.22 -0.78 6.49
C HIS A 332 -1.71 -1.71 5.37
N LYS A 333 -2.94 -2.25 5.47
CA LYS A 333 -3.56 -3.04 4.38
C LYS A 333 -3.74 -2.19 3.13
N LEU A 334 -4.33 -1.00 3.29
CA LEU A 334 -4.58 -0.05 2.20
C LEU A 334 -3.29 0.48 1.59
N ARG A 335 -2.27 0.74 2.42
CA ARG A 335 -0.92 1.06 1.92
C ARG A 335 -0.33 -0.04 1.06
N LYS A 336 -0.48 -1.30 1.47
CA LYS A 336 0.02 -2.45 0.72
C LYS A 336 -0.74 -2.67 -0.59
N LEU A 337 -2.04 -2.41 -0.60
CA LEU A 337 -2.82 -2.36 -1.85
C LEU A 337 -2.29 -1.26 -2.79
N ALA A 338 -2.06 -0.05 -2.29
CA ALA A 338 -1.60 1.08 -3.09
C ALA A 338 -0.17 0.94 -3.67
N GLN A 339 0.61 -0.05 -3.22
CA GLN A 339 1.92 -0.37 -3.79
C GLN A 339 1.82 -1.22 -5.06
N ARG A 340 0.65 -1.78 -5.36
CA ARG A 340 0.39 -2.61 -6.54
C ARG A 340 -0.37 -1.80 -7.58
N ASP A 341 -0.05 -2.03 -8.85
CA ASP A 341 -0.89 -1.59 -9.97
C ASP A 341 -2.06 -2.59 -10.08
N SER A 342 -3.19 -2.23 -9.47
CA SER A 342 -4.34 -3.14 -9.30
C SER A 342 -3.95 -4.38 -8.47
N LEU A 343 -4.11 -5.61 -8.99
CA LEU A 343 -3.70 -6.84 -8.31
C LEU A 343 -2.31 -7.36 -8.73
N MET A 344 -1.66 -6.68 -9.68
CA MET A 344 -0.37 -7.12 -10.22
C MET A 344 0.73 -7.13 -9.14
N PRO A 345 1.79 -7.95 -9.31
CA PRO A 345 3.00 -7.84 -8.49
C PRO A 345 3.56 -6.41 -8.45
N GLU A 346 4.42 -6.11 -7.48
CA GLU A 346 5.01 -4.78 -7.37
C GLU A 346 5.86 -4.48 -8.63
N GLU A 347 5.95 -3.21 -9.04
CA GLU A 347 6.64 -2.84 -10.29
C GLU A 347 8.12 -3.29 -10.30
N GLY A 348 8.76 -3.29 -9.13
CA GLY A 348 10.11 -3.82 -8.93
C GLY A 348 10.22 -5.29 -9.33
N ASP A 349 9.29 -6.14 -8.87
CA ASP A 349 9.27 -7.57 -9.19
C ASP A 349 9.10 -7.82 -10.69
N MET A 350 8.16 -7.11 -11.33
CA MET A 350 7.95 -7.23 -12.77
C MET A 350 9.17 -6.76 -13.57
N THR A 351 9.83 -5.70 -13.12
CA THR A 351 11.04 -5.17 -13.76
C THR A 351 12.21 -6.13 -13.60
N LEU A 352 12.40 -6.69 -12.40
CA LEU A 352 13.40 -7.72 -12.12
C LEU A 352 13.22 -8.94 -13.02
N LEU A 353 11.99 -9.45 -13.14
CA LEU A 353 11.69 -10.57 -14.03
C LEU A 353 12.05 -10.24 -15.48
N ALA A 354 11.69 -9.04 -15.95
CA ALA A 354 12.00 -8.62 -17.31
C ALA A 354 13.51 -8.51 -17.57
N GLU A 355 14.28 -7.96 -16.62
CA GLU A 355 15.73 -7.92 -16.71
C GLU A 355 16.33 -9.33 -16.76
N VAL A 356 15.81 -10.26 -15.96
CA VAL A 356 16.26 -11.65 -15.94
C VAL A 356 15.97 -12.36 -17.26
N ILE A 357 14.79 -12.12 -17.86
CA ILE A 357 14.43 -12.66 -19.17
C ILE A 357 15.42 -12.19 -20.24
N GLU A 358 15.74 -10.90 -20.27
CA GLU A 358 16.71 -10.35 -21.23
C GLU A 358 18.14 -10.87 -20.99
N LEU A 359 18.53 -11.04 -19.74
CA LEU A 359 19.81 -11.64 -19.39
C LEU A 359 19.88 -13.11 -19.84
N ASN A 360 18.81 -13.88 -19.64
CA ASN A 360 18.77 -15.29 -20.00
C ASN A 360 18.89 -15.50 -21.52
N LYS A 361 18.37 -14.56 -22.34
CA LYS A 361 18.53 -14.59 -23.80
C LYS A 361 19.97 -14.36 -24.27
N THR A 362 20.76 -13.62 -23.49
CA THR A 362 22.10 -13.13 -23.92
C THR A 362 23.26 -13.80 -23.19
N SER A 363 22.98 -14.64 -22.21
CA SER A 363 23.96 -15.34 -21.39
C SER A 363 24.27 -16.73 -21.93
N ASP A 364 25.54 -17.14 -21.86
CA ASP A 364 25.97 -18.51 -22.18
C ASP A 364 25.61 -19.53 -21.07
N LYS A 365 25.17 -19.03 -19.91
CA LYS A 365 24.72 -19.82 -18.76
C LYS A 365 23.27 -19.49 -18.44
N GLU A 366 22.52 -20.51 -18.02
CA GLU A 366 21.16 -20.34 -17.54
C GLU A 366 21.13 -19.35 -16.36
N VAL A 367 20.23 -18.38 -16.49
CA VAL A 367 19.99 -17.32 -15.52
C VAL A 367 18.68 -17.63 -14.78
N GLY A 368 18.73 -17.57 -13.45
CA GLY A 368 17.54 -17.72 -12.61
C GLY A 368 17.45 -16.65 -11.53
N ILE A 369 16.29 -16.58 -10.88
CA ILE A 369 16.01 -15.65 -9.78
C ILE A 369 16.16 -16.39 -8.46
N LEU A 370 16.85 -15.78 -7.49
CA LEU A 370 16.90 -16.23 -6.10
C LEU A 370 16.06 -15.28 -5.26
N THR A 371 14.92 -15.74 -4.74
CA THR A 371 13.91 -14.88 -4.09
C THR A 371 13.18 -15.61 -2.97
N GLU A 372 12.67 -14.85 -2.01
CA GLU A 372 11.71 -15.32 -1.00
C GLU A 372 10.30 -14.73 -1.23
N ASP A 373 10.08 -13.94 -2.31
CA ASP A 373 8.80 -13.28 -2.54
C ASP A 373 7.76 -14.26 -3.11
N LYS A 374 6.61 -14.30 -2.43
CA LYS A 374 5.47 -15.14 -2.81
C LYS A 374 4.98 -14.93 -4.23
N ASP A 375 5.06 -13.70 -4.77
CA ASP A 375 4.65 -13.42 -6.15
C ASP A 375 5.53 -14.18 -7.17
N PHE A 376 6.78 -14.54 -6.82
CA PHE A 376 7.60 -15.45 -7.62
C PHE A 376 7.42 -16.92 -7.23
N VAL A 377 7.43 -17.22 -5.93
CA VAL A 377 7.37 -18.59 -5.39
C VAL A 377 6.11 -19.33 -5.85
N GLU A 378 4.96 -18.66 -5.84
CA GLU A 378 3.69 -19.29 -6.21
C GLU A 378 3.57 -19.48 -7.73
N PHE A 379 4.42 -18.84 -8.54
CA PHE A 379 4.35 -18.83 -10.00
C PHE A 379 5.56 -19.49 -10.68
N VAL A 380 6.44 -20.19 -9.92
CA VAL A 380 7.69 -20.79 -10.44
C VAL A 380 7.47 -21.57 -11.74
N GLY A 381 6.52 -22.50 -11.77
CA GLY A 381 6.31 -23.34 -12.95
C GLY A 381 5.77 -22.58 -14.15
N GLY A 382 4.87 -21.60 -13.92
CA GLY A 382 4.36 -20.74 -14.98
C GLY A 382 5.43 -19.81 -15.55
N ILE A 383 6.32 -19.29 -14.70
CA ILE A 383 7.43 -18.43 -15.11
C ILE A 383 8.47 -19.23 -15.92
N GLU A 384 8.81 -20.44 -15.50
CA GLU A 384 9.73 -21.31 -16.27
C GLU A 384 9.14 -21.68 -17.63
N GLU A 385 7.84 -22.00 -17.69
CA GLU A 385 7.18 -22.41 -18.92
C GLU A 385 7.01 -21.26 -19.93
N GLU A 386 6.55 -20.08 -19.48
CA GLU A 386 6.27 -18.94 -20.35
C GLU A 386 7.54 -18.18 -20.74
N PHE A 387 8.51 -18.07 -19.83
CA PHE A 387 9.67 -17.19 -20.00
C PHE A 387 11.02 -17.91 -20.01
N GLY A 388 11.06 -19.22 -19.72
CA GLY A 388 12.31 -19.98 -19.65
C GLY A 388 13.21 -19.58 -18.48
N VAL A 389 12.67 -18.91 -17.47
CA VAL A 389 13.41 -18.42 -16.29
C VAL A 389 13.08 -19.29 -15.08
N ARG A 390 14.11 -19.80 -14.41
CA ARG A 390 13.93 -20.57 -13.17
C ARG A 390 13.91 -19.67 -11.93
N VAL A 391 13.06 -20.02 -10.99
CA VAL A 391 12.96 -19.38 -9.67
C VAL A 391 13.43 -20.35 -8.59
N TYR A 392 14.36 -19.90 -7.75
CA TYR A 392 14.96 -20.65 -6.65
C TYR A 392 14.59 -19.99 -5.32
N VAL A 393 14.18 -20.81 -4.33
CA VAL A 393 13.51 -20.39 -3.07
C VAL A 393 14.15 -21.00 -1.84
#